data_AF-A0A8T5Y2Q1-F1
#
_entry.id   AF-A0A8T5Y2Q1-F1
#
_cell.length_a   1.000
_cell.length_b   1.000
_cell.length_c   1.000
_cell.angle_alpha   90.00
_cell.angle_beta   90.00
_cell.angle_gamma   90.00
#
_symmetry.space_group_name_H-M   'P 1'
#
loop_
_entity.id
_entity.type
_entity.pdbx_description
1 polymer ?
#
loop_
_entity_poly.entity_id
_entity_poly.type
_entity_poly.pdbx_seq_one_letter_code
_entity_poly.pdbx_strand_id
1 'polypeptide(L)'
;MRWPAELAALLPLRRRYIVEYWLLAIMKIIVFALAALIPANLTAAIWPELGVWRLLPALAVAVPGLICYWRRRPSDLVVARWLDVKLGSQERIQTVLEHQDGDGKLVSKLRENTREFLHSHPLQVRFDYRRILRSLPLVLVTLALFLASLFLSPVISTALDEYRQIEEERQQAVEQVEELIQELPDNQLLEELVAELEALKEQMLNTDDPELLLQEALELLEAYREQLEQIAAASEQLGQLLDGAPEDIAGEMIQEPWLQELLTEELRQLVDRLPPGDTREQLSEVLAQLSDSASQPTAQDIERLQQVLAELDPEQAQAALDELTQDGQNGNQGDGDGNGDGNGDGDGDGDGNGDGDGDGDGIGEGNGETPGDGAGTGSAPPTDEDFFFIPGEEEVALGGEGEDGEFTLRDIIRFNPGLQVDSYAGHYPGYQRDALSSIRRGEVPGPLENYVRDYFQSIAPQQGGN
;
A
#
# COMPACT_ATOMS: atom_id res chain seq x y z
N MET A 1 60.19 23.18 17.28
CA MET A 1 61.49 22.74 17.80
C MET A 1 62.02 21.66 16.88
N ARG A 2 63.32 21.65 16.56
CA ARG A 2 63.92 20.63 15.68
C ARG A 2 64.49 19.53 16.58
N TRP A 3 64.30 18.28 16.22
CA TRP A 3 64.84 17.16 17.00
C TRP A 3 66.37 17.24 17.01
N PRO A 4 67.04 17.32 18.19
CA PRO A 4 68.47 17.53 18.27
C PRO A 4 69.25 16.31 17.78
N ALA A 5 70.43 16.54 17.20
CA ALA A 5 71.28 15.49 16.62
C ALA A 5 71.74 14.45 17.66
N GLU A 6 71.87 14.89 18.92
CA GLU A 6 72.20 14.07 20.08
C GLU A 6 71.16 12.97 20.35
N LEU A 7 69.91 13.22 20.00
CA LEU A 7 68.80 12.29 20.21
C LEU A 7 68.45 11.51 18.94
N ALA A 8 69.34 11.51 17.93
CA ALA A 8 69.09 10.81 16.66
C ALA A 8 68.82 9.30 16.86
N ALA A 9 69.46 8.68 17.85
CA ALA A 9 69.23 7.28 18.22
C ALA A 9 67.77 6.98 18.66
N LEU A 10 67.03 8.01 19.10
CA LEU A 10 65.65 7.91 19.56
C LEU A 10 64.61 8.21 18.46
N LEU A 11 65.04 8.61 17.25
CA LEU A 11 64.16 8.83 16.10
C LEU A 11 63.20 7.64 15.79
N PRO A 12 63.62 6.36 15.81
CA PRO A 12 62.69 5.25 15.58
C PRO A 12 61.61 5.16 16.66
N LEU A 13 61.94 5.45 17.93
CA LEU A 13 60.97 5.46 19.03
C LEU A 13 60.00 6.65 18.92
N ARG A 14 60.48 7.82 18.50
CA ARG A 14 59.63 8.98 18.17
C ARG A 14 58.65 8.67 17.04
N ARG A 15 59.13 8.06 15.94
CA ARG A 15 58.27 7.66 14.81
C ARG A 15 57.18 6.70 15.28
N ARG A 16 57.53 5.70 16.10
CA ARG A 16 56.57 4.74 16.66
C ARG A 16 55.49 5.40 17.51
N TYR A 17 55.85 6.33 18.40
CA TYR A 17 54.87 7.07 19.22
C TYR A 17 53.91 7.90 18.35
N ILE A 18 54.44 8.58 17.32
CA ILE A 18 53.63 9.34 16.38
C ILE A 18 52.67 8.42 15.59
N VAL A 19 53.14 7.24 15.17
CA VAL A 19 52.30 6.23 14.49
C VAL A 19 51.18 5.73 15.40
N GLU A 20 51.46 5.43 16.67
CA GLU A 20 50.42 5.01 17.64
C GLU A 20 49.36 6.09 17.83
N TYR A 21 49.79 7.35 17.96
CA TYR A 21 48.88 8.49 18.06
C TYR A 21 47.96 8.59 16.85
N TRP A 22 48.52 8.51 15.64
CA TRP A 22 47.74 8.57 14.41
C TRP A 22 46.82 7.38 14.24
N LEU A 23 47.23 6.17 14.63
CA LEU A 23 46.39 4.97 14.54
C LEU A 23 45.17 5.09 15.45
N LEU A 24 45.34 5.54 16.70
CA LEU A 24 44.23 5.80 17.62
C LEU A 24 43.32 6.95 17.14
N ALA A 25 43.90 7.98 16.52
CA ALA A 25 43.15 9.10 15.95
C ALA A 25 42.27 8.63 14.78
N ILE A 26 42.86 7.91 13.82
CA ILE A 26 42.16 7.36 12.65
C ILE A 26 41.03 6.42 13.08
N MET A 27 41.28 5.52 14.03
CA MET A 27 40.25 4.61 14.56
C MET A 27 39.04 5.38 15.12
N LYS A 28 39.27 6.46 15.88
CA LYS A 28 38.17 7.28 16.41
C LYS A 28 37.44 8.03 15.29
N ILE A 29 38.16 8.57 14.32
CA ILE A 29 37.56 9.24 13.16
C ILE A 29 36.67 8.27 12.39
N ILE A 30 37.13 7.03 12.15
CA ILE A 30 36.34 5.98 11.48
C ILE A 30 35.07 5.69 12.27
N VAL A 31 35.15 5.52 13.59
CA VAL A 31 33.97 5.29 14.44
C VAL A 31 32.95 6.42 14.30
N PHE A 32 33.38 7.68 14.38
CA PHE A 32 32.46 8.80 14.25
C PHE A 32 31.91 8.95 12.82
N ALA A 33 32.71 8.65 11.80
CA ALA A 33 32.27 8.67 10.40
C ALA A 33 31.22 7.57 10.13
N LEU A 34 31.47 6.34 10.58
CA LEU A 34 30.50 5.23 10.48
C LEU A 34 29.22 5.55 11.25
N ALA A 35 29.34 6.10 12.46
CA ALA A 35 28.18 6.51 13.24
C ALA A 35 27.34 7.60 12.55
N ALA A 36 27.97 8.51 11.81
CA ALA A 36 27.29 9.54 11.03
C ALA A 36 26.59 8.99 9.77
N LEU A 37 27.08 7.87 9.21
CA LEU A 37 26.45 7.21 8.06
C LEU A 37 25.18 6.44 8.41
N ILE A 38 25.04 5.96 9.66
CA ILE A 38 23.86 5.23 10.11
C ILE A 38 22.56 6.04 9.89
N PRO A 39 22.40 7.25 10.44
CA PRO A 39 21.20 8.04 10.21
C PRO A 39 21.07 8.49 8.76
N ALA A 40 22.18 8.75 8.05
CA ALA A 40 22.16 9.15 6.65
C ALA A 40 21.57 8.05 5.73
N ASN A 41 21.89 6.78 6.02
CA ASN A 41 21.29 5.64 5.32
C ASN A 41 19.80 5.53 5.61
N LEU A 42 19.38 5.67 6.87
CA LEU A 42 17.97 5.60 7.25
C LEU A 42 17.14 6.75 6.65
N THR A 43 17.66 7.98 6.66
CA THR A 43 16.94 9.12 6.06
C THR A 43 16.81 8.98 4.55
N ALA A 44 17.79 8.37 3.91
CA ALA A 44 17.76 8.13 2.48
C ALA A 44 16.96 6.88 2.09
N ALA A 45 16.45 6.11 3.07
CA ALA A 45 15.40 5.12 2.85
C ALA A 45 14.03 5.79 2.78
N ILE A 46 13.81 6.85 3.57
CA ILE A 46 12.56 7.61 3.58
C ILE A 46 12.47 8.54 2.36
N TRP A 47 13.57 9.20 2.04
CA TRP A 47 13.67 10.14 0.91
C TRP A 47 14.77 9.70 -0.06
N PRO A 48 14.41 9.00 -1.16
CA PRO A 48 15.36 8.50 -2.14
C PRO A 48 16.25 9.59 -2.76
N GLU A 49 15.72 10.81 -2.95
CA GLU A 49 16.45 11.95 -3.51
C GLU A 49 17.70 12.34 -2.71
N LEU A 50 17.68 12.12 -1.39
CA LEU A 50 18.82 12.41 -0.52
C LEU A 50 19.90 11.32 -0.57
N GLY A 51 19.67 10.25 -1.33
CA GLY A 51 20.59 9.13 -1.49
C GLY A 51 21.97 9.52 -2.03
N VAL A 52 22.02 10.51 -2.93
CA VAL A 52 23.28 11.00 -3.52
C VAL A 52 24.19 11.65 -2.47
N TRP A 53 23.60 12.20 -1.40
CA TRP A 53 24.29 12.97 -0.38
C TRP A 53 24.68 12.16 0.86
N ARG A 54 24.46 10.82 0.86
CA ARG A 54 24.72 9.91 1.99
C ARG A 54 26.15 10.01 2.57
N LEU A 55 27.14 10.36 1.75
CA LEU A 55 28.55 10.47 2.17
C LEU A 55 28.95 11.83 2.77
N LEU A 56 28.16 12.88 2.56
CA LEU A 56 28.45 14.22 3.08
C LEU A 56 28.61 14.27 4.61
N PRO A 57 27.73 13.67 5.43
CA PRO A 57 27.88 13.72 6.89
C PRO A 57 29.16 13.01 7.37
N ALA A 58 29.54 11.90 6.73
CA ALA A 58 30.80 11.22 7.04
C ALA A 58 32.02 12.09 6.72
N LEU A 59 32.01 12.79 5.58
CA LEU A 59 33.06 13.72 5.19
C LEU A 59 33.14 14.92 6.16
N ALA A 60 31.98 15.46 6.55
CA ALA A 60 31.85 16.57 7.48
C ALA A 60 32.37 16.24 8.89
N VAL A 61 32.40 14.97 9.26
CA VAL A 61 33.00 14.49 10.53
C VAL A 61 34.48 14.17 10.35
N ALA A 62 34.84 13.51 9.24
CA ALA A 62 36.19 13.03 9.00
C ALA A 62 37.20 14.17 8.81
N VAL A 63 36.85 15.19 8.03
CA VAL A 63 37.76 16.30 7.68
C VAL A 63 38.10 17.16 8.92
N PRO A 64 37.13 17.67 9.70
CA PRO A 64 37.43 18.40 10.94
C PRO A 64 38.10 17.53 11.99
N GLY A 65 37.74 16.23 12.06
CA GLY A 65 38.42 15.27 12.93
C GLY A 65 39.90 15.18 12.62
N LEU A 66 40.26 15.00 11.34
CA LEU A 66 41.64 14.96 10.88
C LEU A 66 42.39 16.26 11.19
N ILE A 67 41.77 17.42 10.93
CA ILE A 67 42.33 18.75 11.23
C ILE A 67 42.56 18.92 12.74
N CYS A 68 41.62 18.50 13.58
CA CYS A 68 41.72 18.60 15.04
C CYS A 68 42.88 17.75 15.58
N TYR A 69 43.00 16.49 15.13
CA TYR A 69 44.12 15.62 15.51
C TYR A 69 45.46 16.09 14.96
N TRP A 70 45.47 16.68 13.76
CA TRP A 70 46.68 17.29 13.21
C TRP A 70 47.14 18.50 14.03
N ARG A 71 46.21 19.37 14.46
CA ARG A 71 46.50 20.53 15.31
C ARG A 71 46.90 20.13 16.73
N ARG A 72 46.33 19.05 17.27
CA ARG A 72 46.64 18.47 18.59
C ARG A 72 47.80 17.48 18.56
N ARG A 73 48.56 17.42 17.47
CA ARG A 73 49.73 16.54 17.35
C ARG A 73 50.65 16.74 18.56
N PRO A 74 51.11 15.65 19.20
CA PRO A 74 51.99 15.74 20.36
C PRO A 74 53.26 16.52 20.00
N SER A 75 53.60 17.51 20.83
CA SER A 75 54.84 18.26 20.68
C SER A 75 56.03 17.35 20.99
N ASP A 76 57.20 17.70 20.45
CA ASP A 76 58.44 16.92 20.69
C ASP A 76 58.76 16.81 22.20
N LEU A 77 58.33 17.78 23.01
CA LEU A 77 58.44 17.75 24.48
C LEU A 77 57.59 16.65 25.12
N VAL A 78 56.36 16.44 24.63
CA VAL A 78 55.48 15.35 25.11
C VAL A 78 56.10 13.99 24.78
N VAL A 79 56.71 13.87 23.59
CA VAL A 79 57.43 12.66 23.19
C VAL A 79 58.68 12.45 24.06
N ALA A 80 59.43 13.51 24.36
CA ALA A 80 60.60 13.44 25.24
C ALA A 80 60.24 12.99 26.66
N ARG A 81 59.16 13.55 27.25
CA ARG A 81 58.62 13.09 28.55
C ARG A 81 58.22 11.62 28.54
N TRP A 82 57.56 11.18 27.48
CA TRP A 82 57.17 9.79 27.33
C TRP A 82 58.40 8.86 27.23
N LEU A 83 59.42 9.28 26.49
CA LEU A 83 60.70 8.56 26.40
C LEU A 83 61.42 8.52 27.75
N ASP A 84 61.41 9.62 28.51
CA ASP A 84 62.03 9.67 29.85
C ASP A 84 61.42 8.68 30.82
N VAL A 85 60.09 8.57 30.83
CA VAL A 85 59.37 7.60 31.67
C VAL A 85 59.62 6.17 31.23
N LYS A 86 59.64 5.91 29.92
CA LYS A 86 59.78 4.53 29.37
C LYS A 86 61.22 4.01 29.39
N LEU A 87 62.21 4.88 29.24
CA LEU A 87 63.64 4.53 29.27
C LEU A 87 64.26 4.72 30.66
N GLY A 88 63.55 5.35 31.61
CA GLY A 88 64.06 5.62 32.95
C GLY A 88 65.21 6.63 32.97
N SER A 89 65.29 7.54 31.99
CA SER A 89 66.40 8.48 31.81
C SER A 89 66.37 9.66 32.78
N GLN A 90 65.52 9.65 33.82
CA GLN A 90 65.50 10.68 34.88
C GLN A 90 65.52 12.10 34.33
N GLU A 91 64.61 12.41 33.39
CA GLU A 91 64.42 13.73 32.78
C GLU A 91 65.54 14.23 31.85
N ARG A 92 66.58 13.42 31.59
CA ARG A 92 67.71 13.82 30.74
C ARG A 92 67.28 14.18 29.31
N ILE A 93 66.31 13.46 28.74
CA ILE A 93 65.87 13.65 27.35
C ILE A 93 65.06 14.94 27.23
N GLN A 94 64.13 15.21 28.15
CA GLN A 94 63.37 16.45 28.16
C GLN A 94 64.26 17.67 28.40
N THR A 95 65.21 17.61 29.33
CA THR A 95 66.07 18.76 29.68
C THR A 95 66.99 19.14 28.53
N VAL A 96 67.52 18.16 27.78
CA VAL A 96 68.31 18.40 26.56
C VAL A 96 67.48 19.10 25.48
N LEU A 97 66.20 18.72 25.34
CA LEU A 97 65.31 19.30 24.34
C LEU A 97 64.89 20.74 24.71
N GLU A 98 64.64 21.02 25.99
CA GLU A 98 64.30 22.36 26.49
C GLU A 98 65.47 23.35 26.35
N HIS A 99 66.72 22.87 26.52
CA HIS A 99 67.93 23.68 26.44
C HIS A 99 68.72 23.48 25.13
N GLN A 100 68.06 23.06 24.05
CA GLN A 100 68.72 22.74 22.78
C GLN A 100 69.46 23.95 22.18
N ASP A 101 68.90 25.16 22.34
CA ASP A 101 69.41 26.41 21.76
C ASP A 101 70.33 27.18 22.74
N GLY A 102 70.57 26.62 23.93
CA GLY A 102 71.44 27.23 24.94
C GLY A 102 72.92 26.88 24.73
N ASP A 103 73.79 27.88 24.88
CA ASP A 103 75.24 27.72 24.84
C ASP A 103 75.85 27.88 26.24
N GLY A 104 76.63 26.88 26.67
CA GLY A 104 77.32 26.92 27.97
C GLY A 104 77.92 25.57 28.37
N LYS A 105 78.90 25.61 29.30
CA LYS A 105 79.58 24.41 29.82
C LYS A 105 78.63 23.42 30.51
N LEU A 106 77.54 23.92 31.11
CA LEU A 106 76.53 23.07 31.74
C LEU A 106 75.71 22.31 30.67
N VAL A 107 75.31 22.99 29.60
CA VAL A 107 74.54 22.39 28.50
C VAL A 107 75.40 21.35 27.75
N SER A 108 76.69 21.62 27.53
CA SER A 108 77.59 20.63 26.93
C SER A 108 77.76 19.38 27.79
N LYS A 109 77.85 19.54 29.13
CA LYS A 109 77.94 18.42 30.08
C LYS A 109 76.64 17.60 30.12
N LEU A 110 75.48 18.26 30.02
CA LEU A 110 74.16 17.63 29.96
C LEU A 110 74.00 16.81 28.67
N ARG A 111 74.46 17.34 27.53
CA ARG A 111 74.48 16.63 26.24
C ARG A 111 75.39 15.39 26.30
N GLU A 112 76.58 15.53 26.88
CA GLU A 112 77.53 14.42 27.07
C GLU A 112 76.96 13.31 27.96
N ASN A 113 76.42 13.66 29.12
CA ASN A 113 75.79 12.71 30.05
C ASN A 113 74.61 11.96 29.40
N THR A 114 73.79 12.68 28.61
CA THR A 114 72.66 12.06 27.90
C THR A 114 73.13 11.08 26.82
N ARG A 115 74.20 11.41 26.09
CA ARG A 115 74.80 10.47 25.11
C ARG A 115 75.35 9.23 25.81
N GLU A 116 76.07 9.40 26.91
CA GLU A 116 76.62 8.28 27.69
C GLU A 116 75.52 7.35 28.21
N PHE A 117 74.40 7.92 28.67
CA PHE A 117 73.22 7.13 29.06
C PHE A 117 72.64 6.33 27.88
N LEU A 118 72.45 6.97 26.72
CA LEU A 118 71.89 6.31 25.53
C LEU A 118 72.80 5.22 24.97
N HIS A 119 74.12 5.33 25.15
CA HIS A 119 75.08 4.29 24.75
C HIS A 119 75.14 3.11 25.72
N SER A 120 74.91 3.36 27.02
CA SER A 120 75.01 2.35 28.08
C SER A 120 73.70 1.60 28.34
N HIS A 121 72.56 2.11 27.88
CA HIS A 121 71.25 1.53 28.14
C HIS A 121 70.59 0.98 26.86
N PRO A 122 69.89 -0.18 26.93
CA PRO A 122 69.20 -0.73 25.78
C PRO A 122 67.97 0.13 25.41
N LEU A 123 67.89 0.56 24.14
CA LEU A 123 66.80 1.39 23.61
C LEU A 123 65.54 0.59 23.27
N GLN A 124 65.14 -0.36 24.11
CA GLN A 124 64.00 -1.24 23.88
C GLN A 124 62.79 -0.80 24.71
N VAL A 125 61.77 -0.27 24.04
CA VAL A 125 60.48 0.07 24.66
C VAL A 125 59.44 -0.98 24.25
N ARG A 126 58.80 -1.64 25.24
CA ARG A 126 57.66 -2.55 24.99
C ARG A 126 56.43 -1.76 24.61
N PHE A 127 55.73 -2.21 23.56
CA PHE A 127 54.54 -1.55 23.04
C PHE A 127 53.30 -1.87 23.89
N ASP A 128 52.51 -0.85 24.22
CA ASP A 128 51.28 -1.00 25.01
C ASP A 128 50.05 -1.18 24.10
N TYR A 129 49.96 -2.32 23.40
CA TYR A 129 48.82 -2.66 22.51
C TYR A 129 47.45 -2.65 23.22
N ARG A 130 47.43 -2.65 24.56
CA ARG A 130 46.22 -2.58 25.39
C ARG A 130 45.35 -1.36 25.08
N ARG A 131 45.93 -0.22 24.69
CA ARG A 131 45.14 0.99 24.37
C ARG A 131 44.33 0.81 23.09
N ILE A 132 44.95 0.25 22.06
CA ILE A 132 44.31 -0.05 20.77
C ILE A 132 43.27 -1.16 20.96
N LEU A 133 43.62 -2.19 21.73
CA LEU A 133 42.74 -3.33 21.99
C LEU A 133 41.48 -2.93 22.78
N ARG A 134 41.57 -1.91 23.65
CA ARG A 134 40.41 -1.34 24.36
C ARG A 134 39.44 -0.58 23.46
N SER A 135 39.91 0.02 22.36
CA SER A 135 39.03 0.72 21.39
C SER A 135 38.43 -0.21 20.33
N LEU A 136 39.00 -1.40 20.16
CA LEU A 136 38.57 -2.38 19.16
C LEU A 136 37.09 -2.82 19.28
N PRO A 137 36.52 -3.11 20.48
CA PRO A 137 35.10 -3.47 20.56
C PRO A 137 34.16 -2.35 20.11
N LEU A 138 34.51 -1.07 20.38
CA LEU A 138 33.71 0.07 19.94
C LEU A 138 33.63 0.14 18.40
N VAL A 139 34.75 -0.13 17.73
CA VAL A 139 34.81 -0.15 16.26
C VAL A 139 33.98 -1.29 15.69
N LEU A 140 34.07 -2.48 16.30
CA LEU A 140 33.27 -3.63 15.89
C LEU A 140 31.77 -3.39 16.07
N VAL A 141 31.35 -2.82 17.19
CA VAL A 141 29.93 -2.50 17.45
C VAL A 141 29.40 -1.47 16.45
N THR A 142 30.15 -0.38 16.21
CA THR A 142 29.72 0.64 15.24
C THR A 142 29.71 0.13 13.80
N LEU A 143 30.66 -0.74 13.43
CA LEU A 143 30.64 -1.42 12.15
C LEU A 143 29.43 -2.35 12.02
N ALA A 144 29.11 -3.13 13.06
CA ALA A 144 27.95 -4.01 13.07
C ALA A 144 26.64 -3.22 12.93
N LEU A 145 26.49 -2.09 13.65
CA LEU A 145 25.32 -1.22 13.52
C LEU A 145 25.22 -0.57 12.14
N PHE A 146 26.35 -0.17 11.54
CA PHE A 146 26.37 0.33 10.18
C PHE A 146 25.97 -0.74 9.16
N LEU A 147 26.48 -1.97 9.29
CA LEU A 147 26.06 -3.08 8.44
C LEU A 147 24.57 -3.38 8.62
N ALA A 148 24.07 -3.39 9.86
CA ALA A 148 22.65 -3.57 10.13
C ALA A 148 21.79 -2.46 9.48
N SER A 149 22.26 -1.21 9.46
CA SER A 149 21.51 -0.13 8.80
C SER A 149 21.47 -0.27 7.28
N LEU A 150 22.48 -0.89 6.66
CA LEU A 150 22.44 -1.22 5.23
C LEU A 150 21.39 -2.29 4.91
N PHE A 151 21.17 -3.26 5.80
CA PHE A 151 20.12 -4.27 5.64
C PHE A 151 18.72 -3.74 5.96
N LEU A 152 18.61 -2.82 6.92
CA LEU A 152 17.31 -2.25 7.32
C LEU A 152 16.81 -1.20 6.31
N SER A 153 17.71 -0.49 5.64
CA SER A 153 17.38 0.52 4.63
C SER A 153 16.45 -0.01 3.50
N PRO A 154 16.75 -1.12 2.81
CA PRO A 154 15.87 -1.62 1.76
C PRO A 154 14.51 -2.08 2.27
N VAL A 155 14.44 -2.66 3.47
CA VAL A 155 13.17 -3.09 4.08
C VAL A 155 12.26 -1.88 4.36
N ILE A 156 12.85 -0.78 4.84
CA ILE A 156 12.11 0.46 5.08
C ILE A 156 11.66 1.09 3.76
N SER A 157 12.51 1.10 2.72
CA SER A 157 12.10 1.68 1.44
C SER A 157 10.97 0.88 0.80
N THR A 158 11.05 -0.45 0.75
CA THR A 158 9.97 -1.26 0.16
C THR A 158 8.66 -1.09 0.90
N ALA A 159 8.68 -1.08 2.24
CA ALA A 159 7.47 -0.85 3.02
C ALA A 159 6.88 0.55 2.78
N LEU A 160 7.72 1.59 2.69
CA LEU A 160 7.25 2.94 2.41
C LEU A 160 6.74 3.10 0.98
N ASP A 161 7.34 2.41 0.01
CA ASP A 161 6.92 2.44 -1.38
C ASP A 161 5.56 1.73 -1.53
N GLU A 162 5.35 0.59 -0.86
CA GLU A 162 4.05 -0.10 -0.78
C GLU A 162 2.96 0.82 -0.19
N TYR A 163 3.26 1.53 0.91
CA TYR A 163 2.33 2.53 1.46
C TYR A 163 2.04 3.69 0.50
N ARG A 164 3.03 4.12 -0.29
CA ARG A 164 2.82 5.19 -1.28
C ARG A 164 1.99 4.72 -2.46
N GLN A 165 2.22 3.51 -2.94
CA GLN A 165 1.46 2.91 -4.04
C GLN A 165 -0.02 2.83 -3.69
N ILE A 166 -0.37 2.30 -2.51
CA ILE A 166 -1.76 2.25 -2.05
C ILE A 166 -2.37 3.65 -1.99
N GLU A 167 -1.62 4.66 -1.53
CA GLU A 167 -2.12 6.03 -1.46
C GLU A 167 -2.30 6.68 -2.85
N GLU A 168 -1.41 6.38 -3.79
CA GLU A 168 -1.52 6.82 -5.19
C GLU A 168 -2.71 6.14 -5.88
N GLU A 169 -2.89 4.83 -5.71
CA GLU A 169 -4.03 4.06 -6.22
C GLU A 169 -5.36 4.58 -5.63
N ARG A 170 -5.40 4.91 -4.33
CA ARG A 170 -6.55 5.56 -3.69
C ARG A 170 -6.89 6.88 -4.35
N GLN A 171 -5.89 7.72 -4.60
CA GLN A 171 -6.11 9.03 -5.22
C GLN A 171 -6.61 8.88 -6.66
N GLN A 172 -6.03 7.94 -7.42
CA GLN A 172 -6.47 7.66 -8.78
C GLN A 172 -7.90 7.15 -8.82
N ALA A 173 -8.27 6.19 -7.98
CA ALA A 173 -9.64 5.67 -7.91
C ALA A 173 -10.66 6.76 -7.52
N VAL A 174 -10.31 7.60 -6.54
CA VAL A 174 -11.16 8.73 -6.13
C VAL A 174 -11.31 9.76 -7.26
N GLU A 175 -10.24 10.06 -7.98
CA GLU A 175 -10.25 10.99 -9.11
C GLU A 175 -11.10 10.45 -10.27
N GLN A 176 -10.99 9.16 -10.60
CA GLN A 176 -11.84 8.52 -11.61
C GLN A 176 -13.31 8.58 -11.24
N VAL A 177 -13.68 8.27 -9.99
CA VAL A 177 -15.07 8.37 -9.55
C VAL A 177 -15.56 9.82 -9.55
N GLU A 178 -14.70 10.78 -9.18
CA GLU A 178 -15.04 12.19 -9.24
C GLU A 178 -15.25 12.70 -10.67
N GLU A 179 -14.44 12.23 -11.63
CA GLU A 179 -14.61 12.51 -13.05
C GLU A 179 -15.95 11.95 -13.56
N LEU A 180 -16.26 10.69 -13.23
CA LEU A 180 -17.56 10.06 -13.55
C LEU A 180 -18.74 10.88 -13.01
N ILE A 181 -18.65 11.39 -11.77
CA ILE A 181 -19.70 12.24 -11.17
C ILE A 181 -19.82 13.58 -11.91
N GLN A 182 -18.71 14.19 -12.35
CA GLN A 182 -18.72 15.49 -13.02
C GLN A 182 -19.26 15.45 -14.45
N GLU A 183 -19.09 14.33 -15.15
CA GLU A 183 -19.57 14.14 -16.51
C GLU A 183 -21.06 13.79 -16.59
N LEU A 184 -21.64 13.29 -15.48
CA LEU A 184 -23.08 12.99 -15.41
C LEU A 184 -23.92 14.29 -15.50
N PRO A 185 -24.95 14.34 -16.35
CA PRO A 185 -25.86 15.47 -16.41
C PRO A 185 -26.74 15.53 -15.15
N ASP A 186 -27.11 16.74 -14.76
CA ASP A 186 -28.05 17.00 -13.67
C ASP A 186 -29.46 16.53 -14.06
N ASN A 187 -29.79 15.28 -13.74
CA ASN A 187 -31.06 14.61 -14.05
C ASN A 187 -31.57 13.90 -12.78
N GLN A 188 -32.87 14.01 -12.50
CA GLN A 188 -33.52 13.38 -11.35
C GLN A 188 -33.35 11.86 -11.31
N LEU A 189 -33.24 11.20 -12.47
CA LEU A 189 -33.02 9.75 -12.52
C LEU A 189 -31.60 9.32 -12.10
N LEU A 190 -30.64 10.24 -12.14
CA LEU A 190 -29.22 9.99 -11.82
C LEU A 190 -28.85 10.51 -10.42
N GLU A 191 -29.73 11.21 -9.71
CA GLU A 191 -29.45 11.78 -8.39
C GLU A 191 -29.11 10.70 -7.34
N GLU A 192 -29.84 9.57 -7.38
CA GLU A 192 -29.56 8.41 -6.50
C GLU A 192 -28.20 7.77 -6.83
N LEU A 193 -27.90 7.60 -8.12
CA LEU A 193 -26.61 7.10 -8.61
C LEU A 193 -25.44 7.98 -8.13
N VAL A 194 -25.56 9.30 -8.29
CA VAL A 194 -24.52 10.25 -7.86
C VAL A 194 -24.30 10.16 -6.35
N ALA A 195 -25.37 10.04 -5.55
CA ALA A 195 -25.26 9.89 -4.11
C ALA A 195 -24.55 8.58 -3.69
N GLU A 196 -24.84 7.47 -4.37
CA GLU A 196 -24.16 6.18 -4.14
C GLU A 196 -22.67 6.24 -4.54
N LEU A 197 -22.35 6.87 -5.67
CA LEU A 197 -20.97 7.08 -6.13
C LEU A 197 -20.19 7.99 -5.16
N GLU A 198 -20.81 9.05 -4.64
CA GLU A 198 -20.20 9.90 -3.61
C GLU A 198 -19.91 9.13 -2.31
N ALA A 199 -20.81 8.24 -1.91
CA ALA A 199 -20.60 7.39 -0.74
C ALA A 199 -19.45 6.39 -0.95
N LEU A 200 -19.35 5.79 -2.14
CA LEU A 200 -18.23 4.92 -2.52
C LEU A 200 -16.90 5.69 -2.53
N LYS A 201 -16.89 6.92 -3.07
CA LYS A 201 -15.73 7.81 -3.05
C LYS A 201 -15.25 8.08 -1.62
N GLU A 202 -16.15 8.31 -0.68
CA GLU A 202 -15.79 8.51 0.74
C GLU A 202 -15.23 7.22 1.37
N GLN A 203 -15.72 6.05 0.97
CA GLN A 203 -15.20 4.76 1.43
C GLN A 203 -13.80 4.46 0.87
N MET A 204 -13.50 4.88 -0.36
CA MET A 204 -12.19 4.72 -1.00
C MET A 204 -11.07 5.43 -0.23
N LEU A 205 -11.37 6.55 0.42
CA LEU A 205 -10.40 7.30 1.23
C LEU A 205 -9.91 6.54 2.47
N ASN A 206 -10.64 5.51 2.90
CA ASN A 206 -10.39 4.80 4.17
C ASN A 206 -10.07 3.32 4.00
N THR A 207 -10.08 2.80 2.77
CA THR A 207 -9.97 1.36 2.47
C THR A 207 -8.58 1.01 1.93
N ASP A 208 -8.04 -0.15 2.30
CA ASP A 208 -6.71 -0.61 1.84
C ASP A 208 -6.72 -1.12 0.38
N ASP A 209 -7.88 -1.47 -0.16
CA ASP A 209 -8.09 -1.95 -1.54
C ASP A 209 -9.05 -1.04 -2.33
N PRO A 210 -8.58 0.11 -2.87
CA PRO A 210 -9.43 1.05 -3.62
C PRO A 210 -9.89 0.51 -4.98
N GLU A 211 -9.13 -0.40 -5.59
CA GLU A 211 -9.47 -1.01 -6.89
C GLU A 211 -10.79 -1.79 -6.84
N LEU A 212 -11.06 -2.50 -5.74
CA LEU A 212 -12.30 -3.26 -5.57
C LEU A 212 -13.52 -2.33 -5.54
N LEU A 213 -13.40 -1.20 -4.84
CA LEU A 213 -14.47 -0.21 -4.76
C LEU A 213 -14.67 0.50 -6.10
N LEU A 214 -13.61 0.68 -6.88
CA LEU A 214 -13.72 1.22 -8.24
C LEU A 214 -14.49 0.25 -9.14
N GLN A 215 -14.20 -1.04 -9.04
CA GLN A 215 -14.95 -2.07 -9.76
C GLN A 215 -16.42 -2.08 -9.34
N GLU A 216 -16.71 -1.93 -8.04
CA GLU A 216 -18.08 -1.80 -7.53
C GLU A 216 -18.78 -0.56 -8.10
N ALA A 217 -18.10 0.58 -8.19
CA ALA A 217 -18.65 1.79 -8.81
C ALA A 217 -19.00 1.58 -10.30
N LEU A 218 -18.15 0.86 -11.04
CA LEU A 218 -18.41 0.51 -12.45
C LEU A 218 -19.58 -0.47 -12.60
N GLU A 219 -19.68 -1.50 -11.74
CA GLU A 219 -20.80 -2.44 -11.73
C GLU A 219 -22.12 -1.71 -11.41
N LEU A 220 -22.07 -0.73 -10.51
CA LEU A 220 -23.20 0.12 -10.15
C LEU A 220 -23.66 0.97 -11.34
N LEU A 221 -22.73 1.56 -12.11
CA LEU A 221 -23.04 2.26 -13.35
C LEU A 221 -23.72 1.35 -14.39
N GLU A 222 -23.21 0.13 -14.58
CA GLU A 222 -23.82 -0.85 -15.50
C GLU A 222 -25.23 -1.26 -15.05
N ALA A 223 -25.45 -1.45 -13.74
CA ALA A 223 -26.76 -1.78 -13.18
C ALA A 223 -27.78 -0.64 -13.41
N TYR A 224 -27.38 0.61 -13.18
CA TYR A 224 -28.24 1.77 -13.46
C TYR A 224 -28.54 1.94 -14.94
N ARG A 225 -27.56 1.65 -15.81
CA ARG A 225 -27.74 1.66 -17.26
C ARG A 225 -28.82 0.67 -17.69
N GLU A 226 -28.78 -0.57 -17.19
CA GLU A 226 -29.81 -1.58 -17.48
C GLU A 226 -31.19 -1.14 -16.96
N GLN A 227 -31.25 -0.54 -15.78
CA GLN A 227 -32.49 -0.01 -15.22
C GLN A 227 -33.06 1.12 -16.08
N LEU A 228 -32.23 2.05 -16.55
CA LEU A 228 -32.66 3.13 -17.45
C LEU A 228 -33.13 2.62 -18.81
N GLU A 229 -32.49 1.60 -19.37
CA GLU A 229 -32.97 0.97 -20.62
C GLU A 229 -34.38 0.38 -20.44
N GLN A 230 -34.64 -0.26 -19.31
CA GLN A 230 -35.97 -0.79 -18.98
C GLN A 230 -37.00 0.33 -18.77
N ILE A 231 -36.61 1.44 -18.14
CA ILE A 231 -37.47 2.63 -17.97
C ILE A 231 -37.76 3.27 -19.33
N ALA A 232 -36.75 3.46 -20.17
CA ALA A 232 -36.88 4.00 -21.52
C ALA A 232 -37.86 3.16 -22.36
N ALA A 233 -37.67 1.83 -22.40
CA ALA A 233 -38.55 0.92 -23.13
C ALA A 233 -40.00 0.96 -22.62
N ALA A 234 -40.20 0.98 -21.30
CA ALA A 234 -41.55 1.09 -20.71
C ALA A 234 -42.19 2.45 -21.01
N SER A 235 -41.41 3.52 -20.99
CA SER A 235 -41.86 4.88 -21.31
C SER A 235 -42.29 5.01 -22.78
N GLU A 236 -41.53 4.39 -23.69
CA GLU A 236 -41.83 4.38 -25.13
C GLU A 236 -43.11 3.59 -25.41
N GLN A 237 -43.28 2.42 -24.77
CA GLN A 237 -44.49 1.61 -24.89
C GLN A 237 -45.73 2.38 -24.44
N LEU A 238 -45.64 3.09 -23.31
CA LEU A 238 -46.71 3.98 -22.84
C LEU A 238 -46.96 5.12 -23.83
N GLY A 239 -45.90 5.75 -24.36
CA GLY A 239 -45.99 6.78 -25.39
C GLY A 239 -46.71 6.31 -26.65
N GLN A 240 -46.37 5.13 -27.19
CA GLN A 240 -47.01 4.57 -28.38
C GLN A 240 -48.50 4.25 -28.15
N LEU A 241 -48.86 3.77 -26.96
CA LEU A 241 -50.25 3.54 -26.58
C LEU A 241 -51.05 4.86 -26.53
N LEU A 242 -50.40 5.95 -26.14
CA LEU A 242 -50.99 7.28 -26.05
C LEU A 242 -51.08 8.00 -27.41
N ASP A 243 -50.05 7.88 -28.26
CA ASP A 243 -49.95 8.52 -29.59
C ASP A 243 -50.81 7.84 -30.67
N GLY A 244 -51.15 6.56 -30.48
CA GLY A 244 -52.06 5.83 -31.36
C GLY A 244 -53.49 6.42 -31.40
N ALA A 245 -53.79 7.40 -30.56
CA ALA A 245 -55.09 8.04 -30.45
C ALA A 245 -55.13 9.44 -31.09
N PRO A 246 -55.88 9.65 -32.20
CA PRO A 246 -56.10 11.02 -32.68
C PRO A 246 -56.82 11.86 -31.62
N GLU A 247 -56.43 13.13 -31.46
CA GLU A 247 -56.95 14.08 -30.44
C GLU A 247 -58.49 14.12 -30.36
N ASP A 248 -59.18 13.87 -31.48
CA ASP A 248 -60.65 13.88 -31.58
C ASP A 248 -61.33 12.59 -31.06
N ILE A 249 -60.59 11.49 -30.89
CA ILE A 249 -61.12 10.15 -30.53
C ILE A 249 -60.44 9.58 -29.27
N ALA A 250 -59.35 10.19 -28.79
CA ALA A 250 -58.66 9.81 -27.56
C ALA A 250 -59.65 9.67 -26.40
N GLY A 251 -60.50 10.67 -26.18
CA GLY A 251 -61.52 10.64 -25.12
C GLY A 251 -62.57 9.53 -25.25
N GLU A 252 -62.80 8.97 -26.45
CA GLU A 252 -63.72 7.84 -26.66
C GLU A 252 -63.01 6.49 -26.54
N MET A 253 -61.77 6.35 -27.01
CA MET A 253 -60.98 5.13 -26.87
C MET A 253 -60.51 4.87 -25.44
N ILE A 254 -60.28 5.92 -24.66
CA ILE A 254 -59.89 5.81 -23.24
C ILE A 254 -61.04 5.29 -22.36
N GLN A 255 -62.29 5.32 -22.86
CA GLN A 255 -63.43 4.73 -22.17
C GLN A 255 -63.51 3.21 -22.36
N GLU A 256 -62.67 2.62 -23.21
CA GLU A 256 -62.62 1.18 -23.41
C GLU A 256 -61.97 0.49 -22.20
N PRO A 257 -62.66 -0.46 -21.54
CA PRO A 257 -62.18 -1.09 -20.30
C PRO A 257 -60.83 -1.80 -20.45
N TRP A 258 -60.57 -2.38 -21.62
CA TRP A 258 -59.33 -3.12 -21.88
C TRP A 258 -58.11 -2.19 -22.02
N LEU A 259 -58.30 -0.97 -22.51
CA LEU A 259 -57.21 0.00 -22.68
C LEU A 259 -56.82 0.59 -21.32
N GLN A 260 -57.79 0.82 -20.44
CA GLN A 260 -57.56 1.28 -19.08
C GLN A 260 -56.76 0.27 -18.26
N GLU A 261 -57.12 -1.01 -18.36
CA GLU A 261 -56.41 -2.10 -17.66
C GLU A 261 -54.97 -2.23 -18.14
N LEU A 262 -54.72 -2.08 -19.44
CA LEU A 262 -53.37 -2.10 -20.00
C LEU A 262 -52.55 -0.86 -19.59
N LEU A 263 -53.11 0.35 -19.69
CA LEU A 263 -52.44 1.59 -19.30
C LEU A 263 -52.08 1.61 -17.81
N THR A 264 -52.99 1.16 -16.96
CA THR A 264 -52.73 1.09 -15.51
C THR A 264 -51.69 0.06 -15.16
N GLU A 265 -51.65 -1.10 -15.83
CA GLU A 265 -50.61 -2.11 -15.64
C GLU A 265 -49.23 -1.60 -16.09
N GLU A 266 -49.12 -1.04 -17.30
CA GLU A 266 -47.85 -0.52 -17.82
C GLU A 266 -47.34 0.67 -17.00
N LEU A 267 -48.23 1.59 -16.62
CA LEU A 267 -47.88 2.72 -15.75
C LEU A 267 -47.41 2.24 -14.37
N ARG A 268 -48.05 1.21 -13.81
CA ARG A 268 -47.63 0.61 -12.55
C ARG A 268 -46.24 -0.01 -12.66
N GLN A 269 -45.98 -0.75 -13.74
CA GLN A 269 -44.67 -1.35 -13.96
C GLN A 269 -43.57 -0.28 -14.11
N LEU A 270 -43.86 0.84 -14.78
CA LEU A 270 -42.94 1.96 -14.87
C LEU A 270 -42.69 2.63 -13.50
N VAL A 271 -43.75 2.90 -12.73
CA VAL A 271 -43.65 3.47 -11.37
C VAL A 271 -42.85 2.56 -10.42
N ASP A 272 -42.97 1.24 -10.53
CA ASP A 272 -42.24 0.30 -9.70
C ASP A 272 -40.72 0.26 -10.02
N ARG A 273 -40.33 0.55 -11.27
CA ARG A 273 -38.93 0.59 -11.74
C ARG A 273 -38.23 1.94 -11.52
N LEU A 274 -39.00 3.01 -11.33
CA LEU A 274 -38.48 4.36 -11.14
C LEU A 274 -37.77 4.51 -9.78
N PRO A 275 -36.61 5.18 -9.72
CA PRO A 275 -36.04 5.59 -8.44
C PRO A 275 -37.02 6.50 -7.66
N PRO A 276 -36.93 6.55 -6.33
CA PRO A 276 -37.71 7.48 -5.53
C PRO A 276 -37.39 8.93 -5.92
N GLY A 277 -38.40 9.73 -6.22
CA GLY A 277 -38.25 11.12 -6.63
C GLY A 277 -39.58 11.77 -7.00
N ASP A 278 -39.53 13.05 -7.37
CA ASP A 278 -40.72 13.85 -7.68
C ASP A 278 -41.52 13.27 -8.86
N THR A 279 -40.84 12.76 -9.89
CA THR A 279 -41.48 12.10 -11.06
C THR A 279 -42.21 10.80 -10.68
N ARG A 280 -41.61 9.98 -9.81
CA ARG A 280 -42.26 8.77 -9.28
C ARG A 280 -43.51 9.11 -8.49
N GLU A 281 -43.47 10.16 -7.66
CA GLU A 281 -44.62 10.63 -6.90
C GLU A 281 -45.75 11.11 -7.84
N GLN A 282 -45.42 11.93 -8.84
CA GLN A 282 -46.39 12.42 -9.82
C GLN A 282 -47.04 11.30 -10.62
N LEU A 283 -46.26 10.34 -11.12
CA LEU A 283 -46.80 9.18 -11.84
C LEU A 283 -47.61 8.25 -10.95
N SER A 284 -47.25 8.11 -9.67
CA SER A 284 -48.04 7.35 -8.70
C SER A 284 -49.38 8.01 -8.40
N GLU A 285 -49.45 9.35 -8.40
CA GLU A 285 -50.70 10.09 -8.26
C GLU A 285 -51.60 9.89 -9.47
N VAL A 286 -51.03 9.97 -10.68
CA VAL A 286 -51.76 9.69 -11.93
C VAL A 286 -52.25 8.24 -11.97
N LEU A 287 -51.42 7.28 -11.56
CA LEU A 287 -51.81 5.87 -11.44
C LEU A 287 -52.96 5.69 -10.44
N ALA A 288 -52.90 6.34 -9.29
CA ALA A 288 -53.95 6.28 -8.29
C ALA A 288 -55.27 6.85 -8.83
N GLN A 289 -55.22 7.96 -9.57
CA GLN A 289 -56.39 8.58 -10.21
C GLN A 289 -56.99 7.69 -11.32
N LEU A 290 -56.15 7.04 -12.13
CA LEU A 290 -56.59 6.12 -13.18
C LEU A 290 -57.14 4.80 -12.63
N SER A 291 -56.63 4.33 -11.48
CA SER A 291 -57.07 3.11 -10.82
C SER A 291 -58.39 3.25 -10.05
N ASP A 292 -58.79 4.48 -9.70
CA ASP A 292 -60.05 4.74 -9.02
C ASP A 292 -61.23 4.59 -9.99
N SER A 293 -61.86 3.41 -9.96
CA SER A 293 -62.95 3.03 -10.86
C SER A 293 -64.22 3.90 -10.75
N ALA A 294 -64.30 4.79 -9.76
CA ALA A 294 -65.36 5.79 -9.62
C ALA A 294 -65.14 7.04 -10.50
N SER A 295 -63.90 7.27 -10.95
CA SER A 295 -63.49 8.42 -11.74
C SER A 295 -63.28 7.97 -13.19
N GLN A 296 -64.06 8.50 -14.14
CA GLN A 296 -63.77 8.26 -15.54
C GLN A 296 -62.45 8.94 -15.88
N PRO A 297 -61.46 8.24 -16.47
CA PRO A 297 -60.21 8.85 -16.89
C PRO A 297 -60.51 10.03 -17.82
N THR A 298 -60.05 11.22 -17.44
CA THR A 298 -60.30 12.44 -18.18
C THR A 298 -59.17 12.71 -19.16
N ALA A 299 -59.45 13.50 -20.20
CA ALA A 299 -58.40 13.96 -21.12
C ALA A 299 -57.27 14.73 -20.40
N GLN A 300 -57.56 15.34 -19.24
CA GLN A 300 -56.55 16.05 -18.43
C GLN A 300 -55.56 15.10 -17.74
N ASP A 301 -56.00 13.90 -17.35
CA ASP A 301 -55.14 12.91 -16.68
C ASP A 301 -54.13 12.33 -17.68
N ILE A 302 -54.55 12.18 -18.93
CA ILE A 302 -53.72 11.72 -20.05
C ILE A 302 -52.73 12.80 -20.48
N GLU A 303 -53.17 14.07 -20.55
CA GLU A 303 -52.30 15.20 -20.87
C GLU A 303 -51.21 15.37 -19.78
N ARG A 304 -51.56 15.17 -18.50
CA ARG A 304 -50.60 15.14 -17.40
C ARG A 304 -49.64 13.96 -17.51
N LEU A 305 -50.15 12.76 -17.82
CA LEU A 305 -49.32 11.58 -18.02
C LEU A 305 -48.28 11.82 -19.13
N GLN A 306 -48.70 12.36 -20.28
CA GLN A 306 -47.81 12.73 -21.39
C GLN A 306 -46.78 13.79 -21.00
N GLN A 307 -47.18 14.80 -20.21
CA GLN A 307 -46.25 15.83 -19.71
C GLN A 307 -45.17 15.23 -18.81
N VAL A 308 -45.56 14.37 -17.86
CA VAL A 308 -44.61 13.75 -16.92
C VAL A 308 -43.71 12.73 -17.63
N LEU A 309 -44.24 11.97 -18.60
CA LEU A 309 -43.43 11.09 -19.45
C LEU A 309 -42.40 11.85 -20.29
N ALA A 310 -42.77 13.03 -20.83
CA ALA A 310 -41.85 13.88 -21.57
C ALA A 310 -40.78 14.54 -20.67
N GLU A 311 -41.08 14.75 -19.39
CA GLU A 311 -40.15 15.32 -18.41
C GLU A 311 -39.14 14.29 -17.87
N LEU A 312 -39.48 12.99 -17.93
CA LEU A 312 -38.62 11.90 -17.46
C LEU A 312 -37.31 11.74 -18.26
N ASP A 313 -37.32 12.14 -19.54
CA ASP A 313 -36.21 12.03 -20.53
C ASP A 313 -35.18 10.90 -20.24
N PRO A 314 -35.61 9.63 -20.23
CA PRO A 314 -34.74 8.51 -19.90
C PRO A 314 -33.67 8.28 -20.98
N GLU A 315 -33.94 8.72 -22.23
CA GLU A 315 -32.98 8.66 -23.33
C GLU A 315 -31.75 9.55 -23.06
N GLN A 316 -31.94 10.75 -22.51
CA GLN A 316 -30.81 11.63 -22.16
C GLN A 316 -29.94 11.02 -21.05
N ALA A 317 -30.56 10.43 -20.02
CA ALA A 317 -29.82 9.78 -18.93
C ALA A 317 -29.08 8.51 -19.41
N GLN A 318 -29.72 7.72 -20.27
CA GLN A 318 -29.10 6.53 -20.87
C GLN A 318 -27.93 6.91 -21.79
N ALA A 319 -28.10 7.93 -22.63
CA ALA A 319 -27.05 8.39 -23.53
C ALA A 319 -25.81 8.88 -22.77
N ALA A 320 -25.99 9.56 -21.63
CA ALA A 320 -24.90 9.98 -20.77
C ALA A 320 -24.12 8.79 -20.18
N LEU A 321 -24.83 7.76 -19.67
CA LEU A 321 -24.18 6.53 -19.19
C LEU A 321 -23.53 5.72 -20.30
N ASP A 322 -24.11 5.70 -21.50
CA ASP A 322 -23.54 5.04 -22.67
C ASP A 322 -22.21 5.69 -23.10
N GLU A 323 -22.11 7.03 -23.02
CA GLU A 323 -20.89 7.78 -23.32
C GLU A 323 -19.79 7.47 -22.29
N LEU A 324 -20.14 7.51 -20.99
CA LEU A 324 -19.24 7.17 -19.87
C LEU A 324 -18.69 5.74 -19.94
N THR A 325 -19.55 4.77 -20.25
CA THR A 325 -19.16 3.35 -20.32
C THR A 325 -18.42 3.00 -21.62
N GLN A 326 -18.62 3.74 -22.71
CA GLN A 326 -17.83 3.58 -23.93
C GLN A 326 -16.42 4.17 -23.80
N ASP A 327 -16.26 5.31 -23.13
CA ASP A 327 -14.92 5.86 -22.85
C ASP A 327 -14.18 5.06 -21.77
N GLY A 328 -14.90 4.49 -20.78
CA GLY A 328 -14.33 3.60 -19.77
C GLY A 328 -13.70 2.30 -20.32
N GLN A 329 -14.14 1.81 -21.48
CA GLN A 329 -13.55 0.64 -22.15
C GLN A 329 -12.31 0.98 -23.01
N ASN A 330 -12.11 2.25 -23.39
CA ASN A 330 -10.93 2.71 -24.13
C ASN A 330 -9.91 3.48 -23.26
N GLY A 331 -10.26 3.86 -22.03
CA GLY A 331 -9.42 4.64 -21.12
C GLY A 331 -8.26 3.89 -20.46
N ASN A 332 -8.15 2.56 -20.64
CA ASN A 332 -7.08 1.77 -20.01
C ASN A 332 -5.73 1.82 -20.76
N GLN A 333 -5.54 2.83 -21.62
CA GLN A 333 -4.26 3.11 -22.28
C GLN A 333 -3.69 4.42 -21.70
N GLY A 334 -3.11 4.32 -20.50
CA GLY A 334 -2.26 5.39 -19.99
C GLY A 334 -1.11 5.64 -20.96
N ASP A 335 -1.12 6.82 -21.59
CA ASP A 335 0.02 7.40 -22.30
C ASP A 335 1.15 7.68 -21.30
N GLY A 336 1.90 6.64 -20.96
CA GLY A 336 3.17 6.75 -20.26
C GLY A 336 4.28 7.12 -21.25
N ASP A 337 4.48 8.42 -21.48
CA ASP A 337 5.66 8.95 -22.17
C ASP A 337 6.94 8.75 -21.31
N GLY A 338 7.41 7.51 -21.26
CA GLY A 338 8.65 7.12 -20.59
C GLY A 338 9.82 7.00 -21.56
N ASN A 339 10.47 8.13 -21.89
CA ASN A 339 11.78 8.08 -22.57
C ASN A 339 12.88 7.71 -21.56
N GLY A 340 13.11 6.41 -21.38
CA GLY A 340 14.19 5.86 -20.56
C GLY A 340 15.09 4.91 -21.34
N ASP A 341 16.26 5.37 -21.77
CA ASP A 341 17.34 4.51 -22.25
C ASP A 341 17.94 3.73 -21.06
N GLY A 342 17.39 2.54 -20.78
CA GLY A 342 17.84 1.65 -19.71
C GLY A 342 18.18 0.26 -20.24
N ASN A 343 19.45 -0.14 -20.13
CA ASN A 343 19.84 -1.55 -20.27
C ASN A 343 19.52 -2.27 -18.95
N GLY A 344 18.47 -3.09 -18.93
CA GLY A 344 18.10 -3.92 -17.79
C GLY A 344 17.68 -5.32 -18.25
N ASP A 345 18.28 -6.34 -17.63
CA ASP A 345 17.82 -7.73 -17.72
C ASP A 345 16.54 -7.85 -16.89
N GLY A 346 15.41 -8.09 -17.55
CA GLY A 346 14.11 -8.28 -16.91
C GLY A 346 13.26 -9.27 -17.68
N ASP A 347 12.73 -10.26 -16.96
CA ASP A 347 11.70 -11.19 -17.45
C ASP A 347 10.37 -10.42 -17.52
N GLY A 348 9.91 -10.13 -18.73
CA GLY A 348 8.63 -9.48 -18.98
C GLY A 348 7.91 -10.15 -20.15
N ASP A 349 6.69 -10.61 -19.91
CA ASP A 349 5.79 -11.10 -20.95
C ASP A 349 5.18 -9.89 -21.68
N GLY A 350 5.64 -9.65 -22.91
CA GLY A 350 5.11 -8.61 -23.78
C GLY A 350 4.93 -9.15 -25.20
N ASP A 351 3.72 -9.00 -25.74
CA ASP A 351 3.38 -9.39 -27.11
C ASP A 351 3.92 -8.36 -28.12
N GLY A 352 5.21 -8.48 -28.45
CA GLY A 352 5.87 -7.68 -29.48
C GLY A 352 6.10 -8.48 -30.77
N ASN A 353 5.53 -8.02 -31.90
CA ASN A 353 5.87 -8.53 -33.22
C ASN A 353 7.20 -7.92 -33.69
N GLY A 354 8.33 -8.60 -33.47
CA GLY A 354 9.65 -8.20 -33.95
C GLY A 354 10.42 -9.34 -34.60
N ASP A 355 10.89 -9.13 -35.84
CA ASP A 355 11.80 -10.04 -36.54
C ASP A 355 13.23 -9.89 -35.99
N GLY A 356 13.68 -10.84 -35.17
CA GLY A 356 15.05 -10.89 -34.64
C GLY A 356 15.62 -12.31 -34.63
N ASP A 357 16.75 -12.51 -35.32
CA ASP A 357 17.53 -13.75 -35.27
C ASP A 357 18.34 -13.81 -33.95
N GLY A 358 17.89 -14.62 -32.99
CA GLY A 358 18.61 -14.90 -31.75
C GLY A 358 18.54 -16.38 -31.37
N ASP A 359 19.69 -17.00 -31.14
CA ASP A 359 19.80 -18.38 -30.62
C ASP A 359 19.54 -18.37 -29.10
N GLY A 360 18.35 -18.82 -28.70
CA GLY A 360 17.97 -19.04 -27.30
C GLY A 360 17.29 -20.40 -27.10
N ASP A 361 17.74 -21.17 -26.11
CA ASP A 361 17.11 -22.43 -25.70
C ASP A 361 15.82 -22.15 -24.90
N GLY A 362 14.72 -21.93 -25.61
CA GLY A 362 13.37 -21.83 -25.05
C GLY A 362 12.55 -23.09 -25.30
N ILE A 363 11.86 -23.61 -24.28
CA ILE A 363 10.80 -24.60 -24.45
C ILE A 363 9.52 -23.82 -24.75
N GLY A 364 9.14 -23.75 -26.03
CA GLY A 364 7.85 -23.21 -26.46
C GLY A 364 6.86 -24.33 -26.80
N GLU A 365 5.60 -24.16 -26.45
CA GLU A 365 4.48 -24.80 -27.15
C GLU A 365 3.59 -23.69 -27.73
N GLY A 366 3.46 -23.68 -29.06
CA GLY A 366 2.86 -22.61 -29.84
C GLY A 366 1.35 -22.72 -30.02
N ASN A 367 0.76 -21.60 -30.44
CA ASN A 367 -0.66 -21.43 -30.73
C ASN A 367 -1.15 -22.28 -31.90
N GLY A 368 -2.26 -22.99 -31.67
CA GLY A 368 -3.11 -23.56 -32.70
C GLY A 368 -4.54 -23.03 -32.56
N GLU A 369 -5.03 -22.36 -33.60
CA GLU A 369 -6.43 -21.97 -33.72
C GLU A 369 -7.32 -23.22 -33.87
N THR A 370 -7.99 -23.62 -32.77
CA THR A 370 -9.21 -24.44 -32.73
C THR A 370 -9.94 -24.17 -31.42
N PRO A 371 -11.30 -24.16 -31.36
CA PRO A 371 -12.01 -24.07 -30.09
C PRO A 371 -11.78 -25.36 -29.30
N GLY A 372 -11.11 -25.25 -28.15
CA GLY A 372 -10.84 -26.37 -27.25
C GLY A 372 -11.05 -25.95 -25.80
N ASP A 373 -11.98 -26.61 -25.12
CA ASP A 373 -12.20 -26.52 -23.68
C ASP A 373 -10.94 -27.00 -22.93
N GLY A 374 -10.19 -26.06 -22.34
CA GLY A 374 -8.93 -26.33 -21.65
C GLY A 374 -9.02 -26.00 -20.16
N ALA A 375 -9.69 -26.84 -19.38
CA ALA A 375 -9.54 -26.86 -17.92
C ALA A 375 -8.17 -27.46 -17.56
N GLY A 376 -7.31 -26.68 -16.92
CA GLY A 376 -6.01 -27.14 -16.43
C GLY A 376 -6.18 -28.22 -15.36
N THR A 377 -5.82 -29.46 -15.66
CA THR A 377 -5.83 -30.57 -14.68
C THR A 377 -4.57 -30.55 -13.82
N GLY A 378 -4.61 -29.81 -12.71
CA GLY A 378 -3.61 -29.91 -11.65
C GLY A 378 -3.54 -31.34 -11.11
N SER A 379 -2.50 -32.07 -11.50
CA SER A 379 -2.25 -33.44 -11.05
C SER A 379 -1.49 -33.43 -9.73
N ALA A 380 -2.18 -33.06 -8.65
CA ALA A 380 -1.78 -33.41 -7.29
C ALA A 380 -2.75 -34.48 -6.77
N PRO A 381 -2.26 -35.62 -6.23
CA PRO A 381 -3.15 -36.57 -5.58
C PRO A 381 -3.87 -35.86 -4.42
N PRO A 382 -5.19 -36.04 -4.27
CA PRO A 382 -5.92 -35.42 -3.17
C PRO A 382 -5.33 -35.91 -1.86
N THR A 383 -4.81 -34.98 -1.06
CA THR A 383 -4.56 -35.25 0.36
C THR A 383 -5.91 -35.44 1.03
N ASP A 384 -6.04 -36.50 1.84
CA ASP A 384 -7.18 -36.69 2.73
C ASP A 384 -7.18 -35.55 3.75
N GLU A 385 -7.74 -34.40 3.38
CA GLU A 385 -8.09 -33.33 4.29
C GLU A 385 -9.34 -33.80 5.04
N ASP A 386 -9.16 -34.19 6.30
CA ASP A 386 -10.25 -34.45 7.23
C ASP A 386 -11.01 -33.13 7.46
N PHE A 387 -12.05 -32.90 6.66
CA PHE A 387 -12.98 -31.79 6.87
C PHE A 387 -13.86 -32.12 8.08
N PHE A 388 -13.68 -31.38 9.18
CA PHE A 388 -14.52 -31.50 10.37
C PHE A 388 -15.86 -30.80 10.13
N PHE A 389 -16.91 -31.60 10.00
CA PHE A 389 -18.29 -31.14 9.96
C PHE A 389 -18.81 -30.91 11.38
N ILE A 390 -19.36 -29.72 11.65
CA ILE A 390 -20.17 -29.46 12.85
C ILE A 390 -21.63 -29.57 12.42
N PRO A 391 -22.34 -30.67 12.74
CA PRO A 391 -23.75 -30.81 12.42
C PRO A 391 -24.58 -29.70 13.09
N GLY A 392 -25.45 -29.06 12.31
CA GLY A 392 -26.34 -27.97 12.74
C GLY A 392 -27.46 -28.35 13.72
N GLU A 393 -27.29 -29.40 14.53
CA GLU A 393 -28.29 -29.82 15.53
C GLU A 393 -27.73 -30.01 16.95
N GLU A 394 -26.45 -29.76 17.23
CA GLU A 394 -25.93 -29.83 18.60
C GLU A 394 -25.61 -28.45 19.19
N GLU A 395 -26.14 -28.20 20.39
CA GLU A 395 -25.77 -27.05 21.22
C GLU A 395 -24.25 -27.03 21.40
N VAL A 396 -23.61 -25.99 20.87
CA VAL A 396 -22.16 -25.81 20.97
C VAL A 396 -21.79 -25.57 22.43
N ALA A 397 -21.13 -26.55 23.04
CA ALA A 397 -20.47 -26.40 24.33
C ALA A 397 -19.21 -25.54 24.13
N LEU A 398 -19.18 -24.37 24.76
CA LEU A 398 -18.04 -23.45 24.66
C LEU A 398 -17.10 -23.75 25.83
N GLY A 399 -15.96 -24.38 25.51
CA GLY A 399 -14.93 -24.68 26.50
C GLY A 399 -14.29 -23.38 27.03
N GLY A 400 -14.28 -23.21 28.36
CA GLY A 400 -13.61 -22.12 29.04
C GLY A 400 -13.10 -22.55 30.42
N GLU A 401 -11.90 -22.12 30.80
CA GLU A 401 -11.34 -22.36 32.14
C GLU A 401 -11.94 -21.35 33.14
N GLY A 402 -13.06 -21.72 33.75
CA GLY A 402 -13.70 -21.01 34.87
C GLY A 402 -14.11 -21.98 36.00
N GLU A 403 -14.38 -21.44 37.20
CA GLU A 403 -14.68 -22.24 38.41
C GLU A 403 -15.92 -23.14 38.30
N ASP A 404 -16.82 -22.85 37.37
CA ASP A 404 -18.00 -23.66 37.04
C ASP A 404 -17.88 -24.08 35.56
N GLY A 405 -17.79 -25.38 35.30
CA GLY A 405 -17.44 -25.96 34.00
C GLY A 405 -18.39 -25.63 32.84
N GLU A 406 -17.95 -26.00 31.63
CA GLU A 406 -18.62 -25.95 30.31
C GLU A 406 -19.92 -25.15 30.24
N PHE A 407 -19.83 -23.93 29.70
CA PHE A 407 -21.00 -23.09 29.45
C PHE A 407 -21.61 -23.41 28.09
N THR A 408 -22.93 -23.58 28.02
CA THR A 408 -23.64 -23.62 26.74
C THR A 408 -23.93 -22.21 26.26
N LEU A 409 -24.11 -22.00 24.94
CA LEU A 409 -24.50 -20.70 24.38
C LEU A 409 -25.78 -20.15 25.04
N ARG A 410 -26.70 -21.05 25.46
CA ARG A 410 -27.91 -20.69 26.21
C ARG A 410 -27.62 -20.14 27.61
N ASP A 411 -26.62 -20.68 28.30
CA ASP A 411 -26.21 -20.17 29.61
C ASP A 411 -25.57 -18.79 29.48
N ILE A 412 -24.75 -18.57 28.45
CA ILE A 412 -24.13 -17.26 28.18
C ILE A 412 -25.17 -16.18 27.89
N ILE A 413 -26.18 -16.48 27.07
CA ILE A 413 -27.31 -15.57 26.78
C ILE A 413 -28.12 -15.28 28.05
N ARG A 414 -28.32 -16.27 28.93
CA ARG A 414 -29.00 -16.09 30.22
C ARG A 414 -28.24 -15.13 31.14
N PHE A 415 -26.91 -15.19 31.17
CA PHE A 415 -26.08 -14.33 32.02
C PHE A 415 -25.83 -12.93 31.45
N ASN A 416 -26.07 -12.72 30.15
CA ASN A 416 -25.89 -11.44 29.46
C ASN A 416 -27.12 -11.07 28.61
N PRO A 417 -28.20 -10.56 29.24
CA PRO A 417 -29.45 -10.23 28.56
C PRO A 417 -29.38 -9.08 27.55
N GLY A 418 -28.19 -8.46 27.37
CA GLY A 418 -27.92 -7.46 26.33
C GLY A 418 -27.46 -8.05 24.99
N LEU A 419 -27.16 -9.36 24.93
CA LEU A 419 -26.92 -10.07 23.67
C LEU A 419 -28.27 -10.29 22.99
N GLN A 420 -28.63 -9.41 22.05
CA GLN A 420 -29.78 -9.63 21.18
C GLN A 420 -29.47 -10.82 20.28
N VAL A 421 -30.31 -11.85 20.35
CA VAL A 421 -30.28 -12.96 19.38
C VAL A 421 -31.05 -12.48 18.18
N ASP A 422 -30.40 -11.67 17.35
CA ASP A 422 -30.98 -11.28 16.07
C ASP A 422 -31.14 -12.53 15.20
N SER A 423 -32.28 -12.61 14.51
CA SER A 423 -32.51 -13.70 13.58
C SER A 423 -31.47 -13.62 12.47
N TYR A 424 -30.67 -14.69 12.29
CA TYR A 424 -29.69 -14.75 11.21
C TYR A 424 -30.32 -14.64 9.82
N ALA A 425 -31.66 -14.75 9.71
CA ALA A 425 -32.42 -14.57 8.47
C ALA A 425 -32.18 -13.21 7.79
N GLY A 426 -31.90 -12.14 8.56
CA GLY A 426 -31.58 -10.82 7.99
C GLY A 426 -30.20 -10.76 7.33
N HIS A 427 -29.26 -11.60 7.78
CA HIS A 427 -27.89 -11.65 7.27
C HIS A 427 -27.66 -12.78 6.26
N TYR A 428 -28.55 -13.77 6.24
CA TYR A 428 -28.47 -14.93 5.36
C TYR A 428 -28.31 -14.57 3.86
N PRO A 429 -29.07 -13.60 3.29
CA PRO A 429 -28.95 -13.28 1.86
C PRO A 429 -27.56 -12.74 1.47
N GLY A 430 -26.91 -11.95 2.35
CA GLY A 430 -25.57 -11.43 2.12
C GLY A 430 -24.52 -12.54 2.08
N TYR A 431 -24.47 -13.37 3.14
CA TYR A 431 -23.54 -14.48 3.20
C TYR A 431 -23.75 -15.53 2.09
N GLN A 432 -25.01 -15.75 1.67
CA GLN A 432 -25.32 -16.64 0.56
C GLN A 432 -24.82 -16.06 -0.78
N ARG A 433 -25.01 -14.76 -1.03
CA ARG A 433 -24.54 -14.08 -2.25
C ARG A 433 -23.02 -14.13 -2.32
N ASP A 434 -22.34 -13.84 -1.21
CA ASP A 434 -20.87 -13.89 -1.12
C ASP A 434 -20.35 -15.29 -1.39
N ALA A 435 -20.92 -16.32 -0.75
CA ALA A 435 -20.50 -17.71 -0.96
C ALA A 435 -20.79 -18.25 -2.37
N LEU A 436 -21.88 -17.83 -3.01
CA LEU A 436 -22.16 -18.20 -4.39
C LEU A 436 -21.30 -17.40 -5.39
N SER A 437 -20.87 -16.20 -5.02
CA SER A 437 -19.95 -15.40 -5.81
C SER A 437 -18.52 -15.96 -5.77
N SER A 438 -18.06 -16.47 -4.63
CA SER A 438 -16.74 -17.11 -4.52
C SER A 438 -16.64 -18.42 -5.34
N ILE A 439 -17.76 -19.14 -5.48
CA ILE A 439 -17.87 -20.27 -6.42
C ILE A 439 -17.71 -19.78 -7.87
N ARG A 440 -18.37 -18.67 -8.24
CA ARG A 440 -18.28 -18.11 -9.61
C ARG A 440 -16.90 -17.53 -9.94
N ARG A 441 -16.20 -16.99 -8.95
CA ARG A 441 -14.83 -16.48 -9.08
C ARG A 441 -13.76 -17.58 -9.08
N GLY A 442 -14.13 -18.84 -8.87
CA GLY A 442 -13.20 -19.97 -8.83
C GLY A 442 -12.33 -20.04 -7.57
N GLU A 443 -12.68 -19.27 -6.53
CA GLU A 443 -11.99 -19.27 -5.23
C GLU A 443 -12.25 -20.57 -4.43
N VAL A 444 -13.34 -21.27 -4.77
CA VAL A 444 -13.70 -22.56 -4.18
C VAL A 444 -13.25 -23.69 -5.12
N PRO A 445 -12.40 -24.63 -4.66
CA PRO A 445 -12.05 -25.81 -5.46
C PRO A 445 -13.29 -26.58 -5.91
N GLY A 446 -13.33 -27.00 -7.18
CA GLY A 446 -14.48 -27.69 -7.78
C GLY A 446 -15.16 -28.78 -6.94
N PRO A 447 -14.43 -29.66 -6.21
CA PRO A 447 -15.03 -30.65 -5.32
C PRO A 447 -15.88 -30.06 -4.19
N LEU A 448 -15.57 -28.83 -3.74
CA LEU A 448 -16.20 -28.12 -2.62
C LEU A 448 -17.38 -27.24 -3.04
N GLU A 449 -17.54 -26.92 -4.32
CA GLU A 449 -18.65 -26.08 -4.80
C GLU A 449 -20.03 -26.64 -4.44
N ASN A 450 -20.21 -27.95 -4.62
CA ASN A 450 -21.47 -28.61 -4.28
C ASN A 450 -21.72 -28.62 -2.77
N TYR A 451 -20.67 -28.73 -1.96
CA TYR A 451 -20.79 -28.70 -0.50
C TYR A 451 -21.19 -27.31 0.01
N VAL A 452 -20.63 -26.24 -0.56
CA VAL A 452 -21.01 -24.86 -0.21
C VAL A 452 -22.48 -24.62 -0.59
N ARG A 453 -22.93 -25.08 -1.76
CA ARG A 453 -24.34 -24.99 -2.18
C ARG A 453 -25.26 -25.75 -1.24
N ASP A 454 -24.92 -26.99 -0.90
CA ASP A 454 -25.71 -27.84 0.01
C ASP A 454 -25.75 -27.27 1.44
N TYR A 455 -24.65 -26.69 1.93
CA TYR A 455 -24.57 -26.04 3.23
C TYR A 455 -25.57 -24.89 3.32
N PHE A 456 -25.53 -23.93 2.39
CA PHE A 456 -26.44 -22.79 2.41
C PHE A 456 -27.90 -23.19 2.18
N GLN A 457 -28.16 -24.25 1.43
CA GLN A 457 -29.51 -24.82 1.33
C GLN A 457 -29.99 -25.44 2.66
N SER A 458 -29.09 -26.09 3.41
CA SER A 458 -29.43 -26.74 4.69
C SER A 458 -29.73 -25.74 5.81
N ILE A 459 -29.05 -24.59 5.79
CA ILE A 459 -29.24 -23.49 6.75
C ILE A 459 -30.18 -22.40 6.22
N ALA A 460 -30.91 -22.65 5.13
CA ALA A 460 -31.87 -21.70 4.61
C ALA A 460 -32.94 -21.41 5.68
N PRO A 461 -33.22 -20.13 6.01
CA PRO A 461 -34.23 -19.80 7.00
C PRO A 461 -35.56 -20.36 6.51
N GLN A 462 -36.15 -21.28 7.27
CA GLN A 462 -37.45 -21.86 6.90
C GLN A 462 -38.47 -20.74 6.83
N GLN A 463 -39.03 -20.49 5.64
CA GLN A 463 -40.27 -19.73 5.53
C GLN A 463 -41.41 -20.56 6.15
N GLY A 464 -41.57 -20.44 7.46
CA GLY A 464 -42.79 -20.78 8.19
C GLY A 464 -43.12 -19.56 9.04
N GLY A 465 -44.31 -18.97 8.99
CA GLY A 465 -45.61 -19.60 8.85
C GLY A 465 -46.41 -19.15 10.08
N ASN A 466 -47.08 -18.01 9.94
CA ASN A 466 -47.90 -17.28 10.93
C ASN A 466 -47.22 -16.77 12.20
#